data_AF-A0A419GQ51-F1
#
_entry.id   AF-A0A419GQ51-F1
#
_cell.length_a   1.000
_cell.length_b   1.000
_cell.length_c   1.000
_cell.angle_alpha   90.00
_cell.angle_beta   90.00
_cell.angle_gamma   90.00
#
_symmetry.space_group_name_H-M   'P 1'
#
loop_
_entity.id
_entity.type
_entity.pdbx_description
1 polymer ?
#
loop_
_entity_poly.entity_id
_entity_poly.type
_entity_poly.pdbx_seq_one_letter_code
_entity_poly.pdbx_strand_id
1 'polypeptide(L)'
;DAAKRSDRATSQGLVDSYIHANGKLGVLVEVGCETDFVAMNDDFKAFVHDLAMHVAAAAPRYVRREDVPQAEIDHEMSIYKEQAKATGKPDNILEKIASGKMDKYFGHVCLMEQSFVKDDSLTIEQLLGELIGKIGENIQIKRFVRFELGKDS
;
A
#
# COMPACT_ATOMS: atom_id res chain seq x y z
N ASP A 1 9.69 -13.19 -12.87
CA ASP A 1 8.59 -12.21 -12.93
C ASP A 1 7.58 -12.45 -11.83
N ALA A 2 7.43 -11.48 -10.93
CA ALA A 2 6.41 -11.50 -9.87
C ALA A 2 4.99 -11.65 -10.46
N ALA A 3 4.71 -10.94 -11.56
CA ALA A 3 3.43 -11.02 -12.28
C ALA A 3 3.07 -12.45 -12.76
N LYS A 4 4.05 -13.30 -13.08
CA LYS A 4 3.77 -14.70 -13.49
C LYS A 4 3.42 -15.62 -12.31
N ARG A 5 3.61 -15.15 -11.07
CA ARG A 5 3.40 -15.94 -9.85
C ARG A 5 2.21 -15.46 -9.03
N SER A 6 1.57 -14.35 -9.39
CA SER A 6 0.49 -13.71 -8.61
C SER A 6 -0.69 -14.63 -8.32
N ASP A 7 -0.98 -15.56 -9.23
CA ASP A 7 -2.14 -16.46 -9.14
C ASP A 7 -1.90 -17.67 -8.21
N ARG A 8 -0.67 -17.87 -7.75
CA ARG A 8 -0.33 -18.98 -6.84
C ARG A 8 -0.86 -18.70 -5.45
N ALA A 9 -1.45 -19.72 -4.82
CA ALA A 9 -1.96 -19.60 -3.47
C ALA A 9 -0.84 -19.33 -2.46
N THR A 10 -1.02 -18.30 -1.64
CA THR A 10 -0.12 -17.94 -0.53
C THR A 10 -0.82 -18.25 0.80
N SER A 11 -0.70 -19.52 1.21
CA SER A 11 -1.39 -20.07 2.40
C SER A 11 -0.54 -20.07 3.66
N GLN A 12 0.77 -19.85 3.53
CA GLN A 12 1.70 -19.63 4.63
C GLN A 12 2.07 -18.15 4.72
N GLY A 13 2.83 -17.73 5.73
CA GLY A 13 3.26 -16.35 5.86
C GLY A 13 3.57 -15.93 7.29
N LEU A 14 3.55 -14.62 7.51
CA LEU A 14 3.79 -14.01 8.80
C LEU A 14 2.75 -12.91 9.08
N VAL A 15 2.25 -12.90 10.31
CA VAL A 15 1.63 -11.73 10.90
C VAL A 15 2.68 -11.06 11.78
N ASP A 16 3.02 -9.81 11.49
CA ASP A 16 3.92 -9.02 12.35
C ASP A 16 3.20 -7.80 12.91
N SER A 17 3.75 -7.27 14.00
CA SER A 17 3.24 -6.12 14.71
C SER A 17 4.31 -5.05 14.89
N TYR A 18 3.92 -3.79 14.77
CA TYR A 18 4.75 -2.66 15.15
C TYR A 18 4.00 -1.78 16.14
N ILE A 19 4.58 -1.58 17.33
CA ILE A 19 4.08 -0.65 18.34
C ILE A 19 5.05 0.52 18.41
N HIS A 20 4.54 1.73 18.17
CA HIS A 20 5.37 2.92 18.24
C HIS A 20 5.81 3.19 19.68
N ALA A 21 7.02 3.74 19.86
CA ALA A 21 7.69 3.82 21.17
C ALA A 21 6.89 4.56 22.26
N ASN A 22 5.98 5.47 21.87
CA ASN A 22 5.12 6.19 22.81
C ASN A 22 3.83 5.44 23.21
N GLY A 23 3.61 4.23 22.69
CA GLY A 23 2.45 3.38 22.97
C GLY A 23 1.10 3.88 22.43
N LYS A 24 1.08 4.94 21.61
CA LYS A 24 -0.14 5.56 21.09
C LYS A 24 -0.53 5.11 19.68
N LEU A 25 0.31 4.31 19.05
CA LEU A 25 0.10 3.82 17.69
C LEU A 25 0.55 2.36 17.60
N GLY A 26 -0.29 1.52 17.02
CA GLY A 26 0.00 0.10 16.79
C GLY A 26 -0.47 -0.34 15.41
N VAL A 27 0.30 -1.23 14.79
CA VAL A 27 -0.01 -1.82 13.48
C VAL A 27 0.11 -3.34 13.56
N LEU A 28 -0.79 -4.03 12.87
CA LEU A 28 -0.65 -5.44 12.50
C LEU A 28 -0.69 -5.55 10.97
N VAL A 29 0.20 -6.36 10.40
CA VAL A 29 0.22 -6.68 8.97
C VAL A 29 0.19 -8.18 8.78
N GLU A 30 -0.51 -8.66 7.76
CA GLU A 30 -0.49 -10.06 7.32
C GLU A 30 0.10 -10.12 5.92
N VAL A 31 1.21 -10.85 5.77
CA VAL A 31 1.88 -11.07 4.49
C VAL A 31 1.98 -12.58 4.25
N GLY A 32 1.42 -13.03 3.14
CA GLY A 32 1.41 -14.43 2.74
C GLY A 32 2.56 -14.79 1.79
N CYS A 33 3.05 -16.02 1.87
CA CYS A 33 3.98 -16.67 0.95
C CYS A 33 3.51 -18.10 0.60
N GLU A 34 4.21 -18.78 -0.32
CA GLU A 34 3.80 -20.14 -0.74
C GLU A 34 4.15 -21.19 0.33
N THR A 35 5.32 -21.08 0.97
CA THR A 35 5.85 -22.10 1.91
C THR A 35 6.25 -21.56 3.28
N ASP A 36 6.25 -22.44 4.30
CA ASP A 36 6.74 -22.13 5.66
C ASP A 36 8.24 -21.82 5.69
N PHE A 37 9.02 -22.39 4.77
CA PHE A 37 10.44 -22.10 4.64
C PHE A 37 10.68 -20.62 4.33
N VAL A 38 9.86 -20.02 3.47
CA VAL A 38 9.92 -18.59 3.18
C VAL A 38 9.42 -17.74 4.33
N ALA A 39 8.36 -18.17 5.05
CA ALA A 39 7.90 -17.47 6.25
C ALA A 39 8.99 -17.36 7.33
N MET A 40 9.94 -18.30 7.35
CA MET A 40 11.08 -18.31 8.27
C MET A 40 12.32 -17.56 7.74
N ASN A 41 12.35 -17.14 6.48
CA ASN A 41 13.48 -16.45 5.87
C ASN A 41 13.68 -15.03 6.44
N ASP A 42 14.93 -14.63 6.67
CA ASP A 42 15.25 -13.35 7.32
C ASP A 42 14.93 -12.13 6.45
N ASP A 43 15.10 -12.22 5.12
CA ASP A 43 14.71 -11.13 4.21
C ASP A 43 13.18 -10.96 4.19
N PHE A 44 12.43 -12.07 4.23
CA PHE A 44 10.97 -12.04 4.32
C PHE A 44 10.54 -11.37 5.64
N LYS A 45 11.05 -11.84 6.79
CA LYS A 45 10.74 -11.25 8.10
C LYS A 45 11.08 -9.76 8.16
N ALA A 46 12.25 -9.37 7.64
CA ALA A 46 12.67 -7.98 7.58
C ALA A 46 11.68 -7.14 6.74
N PHE A 47 11.26 -7.63 5.58
CA PHE A 47 10.25 -6.95 4.76
C PHE A 47 8.92 -6.78 5.50
N VAL A 48 8.40 -7.83 6.14
CA VAL A 48 7.11 -7.75 6.87
C VAL A 48 7.19 -6.73 8.02
N HIS A 49 8.32 -6.71 8.75
CA HIS A 49 8.54 -5.73 9.81
C HIS A 49 8.61 -4.30 9.29
N ASP A 50 9.36 -4.09 8.22
CA ASP A 50 9.51 -2.79 7.56
C ASP A 50 8.20 -2.29 6.98
N LEU A 51 7.35 -3.20 6.50
CA LEU A 51 6.00 -2.90 6.06
C LEU A 51 5.12 -2.43 7.23
N ALA A 52 5.20 -3.07 8.40
CA ALA A 52 4.46 -2.64 9.58
C ALA A 52 4.88 -1.23 10.05
N MET A 53 6.20 -0.95 10.03
CA MET A 53 6.73 0.39 10.30
C MET A 53 6.27 1.42 9.26
N HIS A 54 6.23 1.03 7.98
CA HIS A 54 5.77 1.89 6.90
C HIS A 54 4.29 2.25 7.08
N VAL A 55 3.42 1.26 7.30
CA VAL A 55 1.99 1.49 7.54
C VAL A 55 1.77 2.41 8.74
N ALA A 56 2.58 2.26 9.80
CA ALA A 56 2.52 3.14 10.97
C ALA A 56 2.76 4.60 10.60
N ALA A 57 3.78 4.87 9.78
CA ALA A 57 4.20 6.21 9.39
C ALA A 57 3.36 6.83 8.25
N ALA A 58 3.12 6.07 7.18
CA ALA A 58 2.46 6.55 5.96
C ALA A 58 0.93 6.50 6.02
N ALA A 59 0.37 5.76 6.99
CA ALA A 59 -1.06 5.64 7.24
C ALA A 59 -1.93 5.37 5.98
N PRO A 60 -1.58 4.36 5.14
CA PRO A 60 -2.47 3.95 4.06
C PRO A 60 -3.82 3.49 4.61
N ARG A 61 -4.85 3.59 3.77
CA ARG A 61 -6.22 3.13 4.09
C ARG A 61 -6.56 1.81 3.39
N TYR A 62 -5.90 1.53 2.27
CA TYR A 62 -6.13 0.36 1.44
C TYR A 62 -4.82 -0.30 1.07
N VAL A 63 -4.85 -1.59 0.72
CA VAL A 63 -3.66 -2.25 0.18
C VAL A 63 -3.44 -1.80 -1.26
N ARG A 64 -4.49 -1.83 -2.10
CA ARG A 64 -4.43 -1.61 -3.55
C ARG A 64 -5.55 -0.69 -4.05
N ARG A 65 -5.52 -0.24 -5.31
CA ARG A 65 -6.57 0.63 -5.90
C ARG A 65 -7.93 -0.06 -5.95
N GLU A 66 -7.93 -1.34 -6.27
CA GLU A 66 -9.11 -2.18 -6.37
C GLU A 66 -9.82 -2.41 -5.03
N ASP A 67 -9.15 -2.15 -3.91
CA ASP A 67 -9.75 -2.21 -2.58
C ASP A 67 -10.49 -0.90 -2.21
N VAL A 68 -10.33 0.18 -3.00
CA VAL A 68 -10.98 1.47 -2.76
C VAL A 68 -12.44 1.41 -3.22
N PRO A 69 -13.42 1.75 -2.36
CA PRO A 69 -14.83 1.76 -2.75
C PRO A 69 -15.11 2.72 -3.91
N GLN A 70 -15.88 2.28 -4.90
CA GLN A 70 -16.24 3.10 -6.06
C GLN A 70 -16.89 4.44 -5.67
N ALA A 71 -17.71 4.46 -4.61
CA ALA A 71 -18.32 5.68 -4.11
C ALA A 71 -17.29 6.72 -3.61
N GLU A 72 -16.18 6.28 -3.04
CA GLU A 72 -15.08 7.15 -2.61
C GLU A 72 -14.31 7.68 -3.82
N ILE A 73 -14.03 6.81 -4.80
CA ILE A 73 -13.42 7.21 -6.08
C ILE A 73 -14.26 8.28 -6.79
N ASP A 74 -15.57 8.07 -6.90
CA ASP A 74 -16.49 8.99 -7.56
C ASP A 74 -16.56 10.33 -6.82
N HIS A 75 -16.61 10.29 -5.49
CA HIS A 75 -16.59 11.47 -4.63
C HIS A 75 -15.33 12.31 -4.83
N GLU A 76 -14.14 11.71 -4.67
CA GLU A 76 -12.86 12.40 -4.85
C GLU A 76 -12.68 12.94 -6.27
N MET A 77 -13.04 12.14 -7.28
CA MET A 77 -12.97 12.55 -8.69
C MET A 77 -13.87 13.77 -8.96
N SER A 78 -15.05 13.85 -8.35
CA SER A 78 -15.94 14.99 -8.50
C SER A 78 -15.32 16.28 -7.95
N ILE A 79 -14.67 16.20 -6.78
CA ILE A 79 -13.93 17.30 -6.15
C ILE A 79 -12.80 17.76 -7.07
N TYR A 80 -12.01 16.83 -7.62
CA TYR A 80 -10.88 17.20 -8.48
C TYR A 80 -11.31 17.77 -9.82
N LYS A 81 -12.43 17.31 -10.39
CA LYS A 81 -13.04 17.90 -11.59
C LYS A 81 -13.52 19.33 -11.33
N GLU A 82 -14.15 19.59 -10.19
CA GLU A 82 -14.58 20.93 -9.81
C GLU A 82 -13.38 21.87 -9.62
N GLN A 83 -12.35 21.44 -8.89
CA GLN A 83 -11.11 22.18 -8.74
C GLN A 83 -10.40 22.43 -10.08
N ALA A 84 -10.45 21.48 -11.01
CA ALA A 84 -9.87 21.65 -12.34
C ALA A 84 -10.60 22.74 -13.12
N LYS A 85 -11.95 22.76 -13.12
CA LYS A 85 -12.75 23.77 -13.81
C LYS A 85 -12.41 25.20 -13.38
N ALA A 86 -12.07 25.41 -12.11
CA ALA A 86 -11.63 26.71 -11.59
C ALA A 86 -10.34 27.25 -12.25
N THR A 87 -9.59 26.43 -12.99
CA THR A 87 -8.36 26.85 -13.70
C THR A 87 -8.62 27.52 -15.04
N GLY A 88 -9.85 27.48 -15.58
CA GLY A 88 -10.22 28.11 -16.85
C GLY A 88 -9.57 27.51 -18.09
N LYS A 89 -8.99 26.30 -17.99
CA LYS A 89 -8.35 25.59 -19.11
C LYS A 89 -9.35 24.76 -19.92
N PRO A 90 -9.01 24.34 -21.15
CA PRO A 90 -9.89 23.50 -21.98
C PRO A 90 -10.15 22.12 -21.38
N ASP A 91 -11.30 21.51 -21.71
CA ASP A 91 -11.80 20.25 -21.11
C ASP A 91 -10.78 19.10 -21.10
N ASN A 92 -10.08 18.88 -22.21
CA ASN A 92 -9.05 17.84 -22.33
C ASN A 92 -7.85 18.06 -21.37
N ILE A 93 -7.60 19.30 -20.95
CA ILE A 93 -6.60 19.62 -19.93
C ILE A 93 -7.20 19.46 -18.53
N LEU A 94 -8.48 19.79 -18.34
CA LEU A 94 -9.19 19.61 -17.06
C LEU A 94 -9.24 18.13 -16.65
N GLU A 95 -9.56 17.24 -17.59
CA GLU A 95 -9.57 15.79 -17.36
C GLU A 95 -8.19 15.28 -16.92
N LYS A 96 -7.13 15.71 -17.60
CA LYS A 96 -5.75 15.35 -17.23
C LYS A 96 -5.37 15.87 -15.84
N ILE A 97 -5.80 17.08 -15.48
CA ILE A 97 -5.56 17.64 -14.15
C ILE A 97 -6.29 16.82 -13.08
N ALA A 98 -7.55 16.49 -13.31
CA ALA A 98 -8.34 15.70 -12.36
C ALA A 98 -7.76 14.28 -12.21
N SER A 99 -7.40 13.63 -13.32
CA SER A 99 -6.75 12.31 -13.30
C SER A 99 -5.43 12.34 -12.53
N GLY A 100 -4.56 13.32 -12.78
CA GLY A 100 -3.28 13.41 -12.07
C GLY A 100 -3.45 13.69 -10.56
N LYS A 101 -4.51 14.38 -10.15
CA LYS A 101 -4.85 14.51 -8.72
C LYS A 101 -5.37 13.20 -8.15
N MET A 102 -6.16 12.45 -8.91
CA MET A 102 -6.63 11.13 -8.52
C MET A 102 -5.47 10.14 -8.36
N ASP A 103 -4.48 10.16 -9.25
CA ASP A 103 -3.28 9.33 -9.10
C ASP A 103 -2.49 9.68 -7.83
N LYS A 104 -2.37 10.97 -7.50
CA LYS A 104 -1.78 11.39 -6.21
C LYS A 104 -2.60 10.90 -5.02
N TYR A 105 -3.93 10.97 -5.10
CA TYR A 105 -4.80 10.46 -4.06
C TYR A 105 -4.55 8.97 -3.82
N PHE A 106 -4.50 8.14 -4.87
CA PHE A 106 -4.16 6.72 -4.74
C PHE A 106 -2.77 6.51 -4.14
N GLY A 107 -1.76 7.28 -4.57
CA GLY A 107 -0.43 7.26 -3.97
C GLY A 107 -0.39 7.64 -2.48
N HIS A 108 -1.42 8.29 -1.95
CA HIS A 108 -1.56 8.58 -0.52
C HIS A 108 -2.33 7.51 0.24
N VAL A 109 -3.37 6.91 -0.34
CA VAL A 109 -4.28 6.00 0.39
C VAL A 109 -4.02 4.52 0.14
N CYS A 110 -3.34 4.15 -0.95
CA CYS A 110 -3.05 2.76 -1.32
C CYS A 110 -1.59 2.41 -1.00
N LEU A 111 -1.40 1.46 -0.10
CA LEU A 111 -0.09 1.00 0.38
C LEU A 111 0.89 0.64 -0.76
N MET A 112 0.43 -0.10 -1.76
CA MET A 112 1.29 -0.56 -2.86
C MET A 112 1.91 0.60 -3.68
N GLU A 113 1.26 1.77 -3.70
CA GLU A 113 1.70 2.93 -4.47
C GLU A 113 2.51 3.94 -3.66
N GLN A 114 2.57 3.77 -2.34
CA GLN A 114 3.33 4.65 -1.48
C GLN A 114 4.83 4.46 -1.70
N SER A 115 5.56 5.58 -1.73
CA SER A 115 7.03 5.59 -1.60
C SER A 115 7.42 5.02 -0.24
N PHE A 116 8.39 4.10 -0.23
CA PHE A 116 8.82 3.44 0.99
C PHE A 116 9.50 4.43 1.94
N VAL A 117 9.15 4.37 3.23
CA VAL A 117 9.55 5.41 4.22
C VAL A 117 11.04 5.39 4.55
N LYS A 118 11.73 4.26 4.28
CA LYS A 118 13.18 4.14 4.48
C LYS A 118 13.98 4.42 3.20
N ASP A 119 13.33 4.39 2.04
CA ASP A 119 13.94 4.65 0.74
C ASP A 119 12.84 5.14 -0.22
N ASP A 120 12.77 6.45 -0.42
CA ASP A 120 11.73 7.10 -1.23
C ASP A 120 11.91 6.89 -2.74
N SER A 121 13.01 6.27 -3.16
CA SER A 121 13.26 5.90 -4.56
C SER A 121 12.46 4.69 -5.02
N LEU A 122 11.93 3.91 -4.08
CA LEU A 122 11.14 2.71 -4.35
C LEU A 122 9.72 2.85 -3.80
N THR A 123 8.73 2.33 -4.53
CA THR A 123 7.40 2.09 -3.99
C THR A 123 7.35 0.76 -3.23
N ILE A 124 6.32 0.57 -2.40
CA ILE A 124 6.07 -0.74 -1.76
C ILE A 124 5.87 -1.85 -2.79
N GLU A 125 5.22 -1.57 -3.92
CA GLU A 125 5.09 -2.53 -5.02
C GLU A 125 6.45 -2.96 -5.60
N GLN A 126 7.35 -2.00 -5.84
CA GLN A 126 8.69 -2.29 -6.35
C GLN A 126 9.50 -3.11 -5.34
N LEU A 127 9.47 -2.72 -4.06
CA LEU A 127 10.13 -3.45 -2.98
C LEU A 127 9.63 -4.90 -2.86
N LEU A 128 8.30 -5.11 -2.93
CA LEU A 128 7.71 -6.44 -2.95
C LEU A 128 8.15 -7.24 -4.19
N GLY A 129 8.20 -6.60 -5.35
CA GLY A 129 8.65 -7.21 -6.61
C GLY A 129 10.10 -7.69 -6.54
N GLU A 130 10.99 -6.89 -5.96
CA GLU A 130 12.39 -7.25 -5.72
C GLU A 130 12.51 -8.46 -4.78
N LEU A 131 11.75 -8.46 -3.69
CA LEU A 131 11.71 -9.58 -2.74
C LEU A 131 11.23 -10.88 -3.42
N ILE A 132 10.16 -10.82 -4.21
CA ILE A 132 9.66 -11.98 -4.98
C ILE A 132 10.71 -12.46 -5.99
N GLY A 133 11.43 -11.54 -6.62
CA GLY A 133 12.54 -11.85 -7.52
C GLY A 133 13.66 -12.61 -6.81
N LYS A 134 14.04 -12.15 -5.61
CA LYS A 134 15.09 -12.74 -4.77
C LYS A 134 14.69 -14.10 -4.19
N ILE A 135 13.49 -14.21 -3.63
CA ILE A 135 13.01 -15.42 -2.94
C ILE A 135 12.56 -16.51 -3.91
N GLY A 136 11.92 -16.14 -5.02
CA GLY A 136 11.46 -17.11 -6.02
C GLY A 136 10.03 -17.62 -5.81
N GLU A 137 9.32 -17.16 -4.78
CA GLU A 137 7.92 -17.50 -4.47
C GLU A 137 6.99 -16.29 -4.63
N ASN A 138 5.69 -16.55 -4.81
CA ASN A 138 4.66 -15.54 -4.69
C ASN A 138 4.61 -15.00 -3.25
N ILE A 139 4.54 -13.68 -3.11
CA ILE A 139 4.37 -13.00 -1.82
C ILE A 139 3.25 -11.99 -1.98
N GLN A 140 2.33 -11.95 -1.03
CA GLN A 140 1.17 -11.08 -1.09
C GLN A 140 0.96 -10.37 0.24
N ILE A 141 0.88 -9.04 0.20
CA ILE A 141 0.34 -8.26 1.30
C ILE A 141 -1.17 -8.50 1.32
N LYS A 142 -1.67 -9.15 2.38
CA LYS A 142 -3.06 -9.58 2.49
C LYS A 142 -3.93 -8.47 3.04
N ARG A 143 -3.54 -7.93 4.20
CA ARG A 143 -4.27 -6.91 4.94
C ARG A 143 -3.38 -6.29 6.01
N PHE A 144 -3.81 -5.15 6.51
CA PHE A 144 -3.25 -4.53 7.70
C PHE A 144 -4.37 -3.91 8.54
N VAL A 145 -4.07 -3.63 9.80
CA VAL A 145 -4.87 -2.73 10.63
C VAL A 145 -3.92 -1.79 11.35
N ARG A 146 -4.34 -0.53 11.47
CA ARG A 146 -3.59 0.53 12.13
C ARG A 146 -4.48 1.21 13.15
N PHE A 147 -4.05 1.20 14.40
CA PHE A 147 -4.69 1.93 15.48
C PHE A 147 -3.86 3.15 15.86
N GLU A 148 -4.52 4.27 16.08
CA GLU A 148 -3.90 5.51 16.57
C GLU A 148 -4.81 6.11 17.64
N LEU A 149 -4.27 6.36 18.83
CA LEU A 149 -5.02 6.89 19.96
C LEU A 149 -5.64 8.25 19.62
N GLY A 150 -6.95 8.35 19.77
CA GLY A 150 -7.69 9.59 19.51
C GLY A 150 -8.07 9.82 18.04
N LYS A 151 -7.84 8.84 17.16
CA LYS A 151 -8.46 8.80 15.83
C LYS A 151 -9.46 7.65 15.77
N ASP A 152 -10.63 7.93 15.23
CA ASP A 152 -11.60 6.89 14.90
C ASP A 152 -11.04 6.05 13.75
N SER A 153 -11.14 4.73 13.88
CA SER A 153 -10.60 3.73 12.94
C SER A 153 -11.52 3.54 11.74
#